data_AF-A0A0R2X0C9-F1
#
_entry.id   AF-A0A0R2X0C9-F1
#
_cell.length_a   1.000
_cell.length_b   1.000
_cell.length_c   1.000
_cell.angle_alpha   90.00
_cell.angle_beta   90.00
_cell.angle_gamma   90.00
#
_symmetry.space_group_name_H-M   'P 1'
#
loop_
_entity.id
_entity.type
_entity.pdbx_description
1 polymer ?
#
loop_
_entity_poly.entity_id
_entity_poly.type
_entity_poly.pdbx_seq_one_letter_code
_entity_poly.pdbx_strand_id
1 'polypeptide(L)'
;DFFSDTVGVHAFSITFIAYIRLFFIKVYFRKLELDYPFFKLQSESFGKKFNFVVTLTLIHHFLLFLLANFSFFNFSTVLSNTFFSSIFTLVLYFIGTAIFNENE
;
A
#
# COMPACT_ATOMS: atom_id res chain seq x y z
N ASP A 1 -7.47 14.27 3.56
CA ASP A 1 -8.81 13.90 4.07
C ASP A 1 -9.54 14.95 4.86
N PHE A 2 -9.07 15.40 6.04
CA PHE A 2 -9.86 16.34 6.86
C PHE A 2 -10.14 17.70 6.17
N PHE A 3 -9.30 18.10 5.21
CA PHE A 3 -9.42 19.37 4.49
C PHE A 3 -9.94 19.25 3.05
N SER A 4 -10.31 18.04 2.61
CA SER A 4 -10.64 17.78 1.19
C SER A 4 -11.96 17.04 0.99
N ASP A 5 -12.72 16.75 2.05
CA ASP A 5 -14.00 16.02 2.01
C ASP A 5 -13.94 14.63 1.33
N THR A 6 -12.75 14.03 1.24
CA THR A 6 -12.49 12.72 0.59
C THR A 6 -12.44 11.54 1.56
N VAL A 7 -12.89 11.71 2.80
CA VAL A 7 -12.75 10.73 3.89
C VAL A 7 -13.30 9.35 3.50
N GLY A 8 -14.44 9.31 2.80
CA GLY A 8 -15.06 8.05 2.36
C GLY A 8 -14.20 7.27 1.36
N VAL A 9 -13.53 7.97 0.44
CA VAL A 9 -12.71 7.34 -0.61
C VAL A 9 -11.44 6.74 -0.01
N HIS A 10 -10.77 7.47 0.86
CA HIS A 10 -9.61 6.95 1.59
C HIS A 10 -9.99 5.81 2.55
N ALA A 11 -11.11 5.93 3.27
CA ALA A 11 -11.62 4.88 4.15
C ALA A 11 -11.90 3.57 3.38
N PHE A 12 -12.52 3.67 2.20
CA PHE A 12 -12.73 2.50 1.34
C PHE A 12 -11.39 1.88 0.91
N SER A 13 -10.47 2.69 0.37
CA SER A 13 -9.19 2.19 -0.13
C SER A 13 -8.32 1.58 0.97
N ILE A 14 -8.34 2.11 2.20
CA ILE A 14 -7.59 1.53 3.32
C ILE A 14 -8.22 0.22 3.82
N THR A 15 -9.55 0.17 3.94
CA THR A 15 -10.27 -1.05 4.35
C THR A 15 -10.09 -2.16 3.32
N PHE A 16 -10.10 -1.83 2.02
CA PHE A 16 -9.87 -2.81 0.96
C PHE A 16 -8.47 -3.41 1.04
N ILE A 17 -7.41 -2.60 1.18
CA ILE A 17 -6.06 -3.15 1.30
C ILE A 17 -5.86 -3.94 2.59
N ALA A 18 -6.55 -3.57 3.68
CA ALA A 18 -6.53 -4.31 4.94
C ALA A 18 -7.16 -5.71 4.77
N TYR A 19 -8.25 -5.82 4.01
CA TYR A 19 -8.91 -7.09 3.70
C TYR A 19 -8.01 -8.02 2.86
N ILE A 20 -7.40 -7.52 1.78
CA ILE A 20 -6.54 -8.33 0.91
C ILE A 20 -5.13 -8.55 1.47
N ARG A 21 -4.77 -7.90 2.59
CA ARG A 21 -3.42 -7.96 3.20
C ARG A 21 -2.97 -9.40 3.45
N LEU A 22 -3.84 -10.23 4.04
CA LEU A 22 -3.50 -11.62 4.38
C LEU A 22 -3.23 -12.47 3.13
N PHE A 23 -3.97 -12.21 2.04
CA PHE A 23 -3.72 -12.85 0.75
C PHE A 23 -2.30 -12.54 0.26
N PHE A 24 -1.89 -11.27 0.27
CA PHE A 24 -0.53 -10.90 -0.14
C PHE A 24 0.55 -11.36 0.83
N ILE A 25 0.25 -11.50 2.13
CA ILE A 25 1.17 -12.12 3.08
C ILE A 25 1.47 -13.56 2.68
N LYS A 26 0.45 -14.33 2.31
CA LYS A 26 0.60 -15.69 1.81
C LYS A 26 1.39 -15.74 0.49
N VAL A 27 1.12 -14.82 -0.45
CA VAL A 27 1.79 -14.75 -1.76
C VAL A 27 3.28 -14.44 -1.62
N TYR A 28 3.67 -13.39 -0.88
CA TYR A 28 5.06 -12.92 -0.85
C TYR A 28 5.90 -13.60 0.24
N PHE A 29 5.32 -13.90 1.40
CA PHE A 29 6.07 -14.46 2.54
C PHE A 29 5.85 -15.96 2.72
N ARG A 30 4.89 -16.57 2.00
CA ARG A 30 4.54 -18.00 2.11
C ARG A 30 4.17 -18.44 3.53
N LYS A 31 3.58 -17.52 4.30
CA LYS A 31 3.13 -17.77 5.68
C LYS A 31 1.74 -18.39 5.69
N LEU A 32 1.54 -19.31 6.62
CA LEU A 32 0.25 -19.94 6.91
C LEU A 32 -0.42 -19.22 8.09
N GLU A 33 -1.71 -19.54 8.33
CA GLU A 33 -2.51 -18.88 9.37
C GLU A 33 -1.91 -19.01 10.77
N LEU A 34 -1.25 -20.14 11.05
CA LEU A 34 -0.55 -20.41 12.31
C LEU A 34 0.66 -19.48 12.53
N ASP A 35 1.25 -18.95 11.46
CA ASP A 35 2.41 -18.07 11.53
C ASP A 35 2.02 -16.60 11.79
N TYR A 36 0.76 -16.22 11.52
CA TYR A 36 0.33 -14.82 11.55
C TYR A 36 0.55 -14.12 12.90
N PRO A 37 0.30 -14.76 14.07
CA PRO A 37 0.56 -14.11 15.36
C PRO A 37 2.03 -13.76 15.62
N PHE A 38 2.96 -14.50 15.00
CA PHE A 38 4.39 -14.32 15.18
C PHE A 38 5.05 -13.58 14.00
N PHE A 39 4.27 -13.23 12.98
CA PHE A 39 4.78 -12.59 11.78
C PHE A 39 5.23 -11.15 12.06
N LYS A 40 6.52 -10.89 11.83
CA LYS A 40 7.08 -9.54 11.81
C LYS A 40 7.53 -9.22 10.40
N LEU A 41 6.97 -8.15 9.82
CA LEU A 41 7.37 -7.70 8.49
C LEU A 41 8.88 -7.40 8.45
N GLN A 42 9.42 -6.76 9.49
CA GLN A 42 10.82 -6.31 9.52
C GLN A 42 11.85 -7.44 9.44
N SER A 43 11.53 -8.64 9.95
CA SER A 43 12.43 -9.80 9.92
C SER A 43 12.53 -10.48 8.56
N GLU A 44 11.69 -10.11 7.59
CA GLU A 44 11.72 -10.69 6.25
C GLU A 44 12.73 -9.98 5.34
N SER A 45 13.19 -10.67 4.30
CA SER A 45 14.17 -10.13 3.37
C SER A 45 13.65 -8.89 2.65
N PHE A 46 14.55 -7.94 2.37
CA PHE A 46 14.20 -6.66 1.75
C PHE A 46 13.38 -6.84 0.46
N GLY A 47 13.76 -7.78 -0.43
CA GLY A 47 13.02 -8.00 -1.68
C GLY A 47 11.56 -8.41 -1.47
N LYS A 48 11.26 -9.23 -0.44
CA LYS A 48 9.87 -9.59 -0.10
C LYS A 48 9.12 -8.40 0.49
N LYS A 49 9.74 -7.66 1.42
CA LYS A 49 9.18 -6.43 2.00
C LYS A 49 8.86 -5.41 0.91
N PHE A 50 9.81 -5.20 -0.01
CA PHE A 50 9.70 -4.29 -1.12
C PHE A 50 8.49 -4.64 -1.99
N ASN A 51 8.43 -5.87 -2.49
CA ASN A 51 7.32 -6.32 -3.35
C ASN A 51 5.96 -6.20 -2.64
N PHE A 52 5.88 -6.61 -1.37
CA PHE A 52 4.65 -6.51 -0.58
C PHE A 52 4.17 -5.06 -0.42
N VAL A 53 5.05 -4.15 0.01
CA VAL A 53 4.70 -2.75 0.24
C VAL A 53 4.35 -2.03 -1.07
N VAL A 54 5.12 -2.27 -2.14
CA VAL A 54 4.87 -1.71 -3.47
C VAL A 54 3.49 -2.13 -3.99
N THR A 55 3.18 -3.42 -3.93
CA THR A 55 1.90 -3.95 -4.43
C THR A 55 0.71 -3.38 -3.66
N LEU A 56 0.76 -3.36 -2.31
CA LEU A 56 -0.34 -2.78 -1.53
C LEU A 56 -0.49 -1.27 -1.76
N THR A 57 0.62 -0.53 -1.90
CA THR A 57 0.59 0.91 -2.16
C THR A 57 -0.02 1.24 -3.52
N LEU A 58 0.37 0.50 -4.57
CA LEU A 58 -0.20 0.67 -5.90
C LEU A 58 -1.70 0.37 -5.92
N ILE A 59 -2.15 -0.72 -5.26
CA ILE A 59 -3.57 -1.05 -5.17
C ILE A 59 -4.33 0.05 -4.40
N HIS A 60 -3.77 0.54 -3.28
CA HIS A 60 -4.37 1.60 -2.48
C HIS A 60 -4.60 2.87 -3.31
N HIS A 61 -3.55 3.40 -3.93
CA HIS A 61 -3.66 4.62 -4.73
C HIS A 61 -4.50 4.43 -5.99
N PHE A 62 -4.44 3.26 -6.63
CA PHE A 62 -5.29 2.97 -7.78
C PHE A 62 -6.77 3.07 -7.39
N LEU A 63 -7.18 2.40 -6.31
CA LEU A 63 -8.56 2.48 -5.82
C LEU A 63 -8.93 3.89 -5.38
N LEU A 64 -7.99 4.59 -4.72
CA LEU A 64 -8.19 5.96 -4.27
C LEU A 64 -8.51 6.89 -5.44
N PHE A 65 -7.68 6.90 -6.49
CA PHE A 65 -7.90 7.79 -7.64
C PHE A 65 -9.02 7.32 -8.54
N LEU A 66 -9.25 6.01 -8.65
CA LEU A 66 -10.39 5.46 -9.36
C LEU A 66 -11.70 5.96 -8.76
N LEU A 67 -11.84 5.87 -7.43
CA LEU A 67 -13.06 6.24 -6.73
C LEU A 67 -13.22 7.76 -6.60
N ALA A 68 -12.10 8.51 -6.54
CA ALA A 68 -12.12 9.97 -6.55
C ALA A 68 -12.54 10.57 -7.91
N ASN A 69 -12.20 9.92 -9.04
CA ASN A 69 -12.55 10.43 -10.37
C ASN A 69 -13.91 9.92 -10.89
N PHE A 70 -14.37 8.74 -10.42
CA PHE A 70 -15.65 8.11 -10.77
C PHE A 70 -16.02 8.13 -12.28
N SER A 71 -15.02 8.13 -13.16
CA SER A 71 -15.20 8.27 -14.61
C SER A 71 -14.10 7.54 -15.38
N PHE A 72 -14.49 6.75 -16.38
CA PHE A 72 -13.58 6.05 -17.27
C PHE A 72 -12.94 6.96 -18.32
N PHE A 73 -13.49 8.16 -18.55
CA PHE A 73 -12.90 9.13 -19.48
C PHE A 73 -11.54 9.67 -18.97
N ASN A 74 -11.36 9.70 -17.65
CA ASN A 74 -10.14 10.19 -17.00
C ASN A 74 -9.19 9.05 -16.60
N PHE A 75 -9.26 7.89 -17.26
CA PHE A 75 -8.45 6.73 -16.88
C PHE A 75 -6.93 7.01 -16.95
N SER A 76 -6.48 7.81 -17.93
CA SER A 76 -5.09 8.23 -18.00
C SER A 76 -4.67 9.06 -16.78
N THR A 77 -5.55 9.94 -16.29
CA THR A 77 -5.31 10.74 -15.08
C THR A 77 -5.23 9.86 -13.85
N VAL A 78 -6.11 8.86 -13.73
CA VAL A 78 -6.07 7.87 -12.64
C VAL A 78 -4.74 7.13 -12.63
N LEU A 79 -4.27 6.67 -13.79
CA LEU A 79 -3.01 5.93 -13.89
C LEU A 79 -1.80 6.81 -13.55
N SER A 80 -1.72 8.02 -14.10
CA SER A 80 -0.64 8.97 -13.81
C SER A 80 -0.60 9.35 -12.33
N ASN A 81 -1.74 9.70 -11.74
CA ASN A 81 -1.83 10.05 -10.31
C ASN A 81 -1.43 8.86 -9.44
N THR A 82 -1.89 7.66 -9.78
CA THR A 82 -1.50 6.42 -9.09
C THR A 82 0.01 6.23 -9.13
N PHE A 83 0.64 6.38 -10.30
CA PHE A 83 2.07 6.16 -10.47
C PHE A 83 2.91 7.18 -9.68
N PHE A 84 2.68 8.47 -9.88
CA PHE A 84 3.46 9.52 -9.21
C PHE A 84 3.25 9.54 -7.71
N SER A 85 1.99 9.40 -7.24
CA SER A 85 1.70 9.35 -5.81
C SER A 85 2.28 8.09 -5.15
N SER A 86 2.28 6.95 -5.84
CA SER A 86 2.90 5.72 -5.31
C SER A 86 4.40 5.85 -5.20
N ILE A 87 5.09 6.40 -6.21
CA ILE A 87 6.53 6.66 -6.13
C ILE A 87 6.85 7.55 -4.94
N PHE A 88 6.12 8.67 -4.80
CA PHE A 88 6.32 9.58 -3.69
C PHE A 88 6.17 8.89 -2.32
N THR A 89 5.06 8.18 -2.11
CA THR A 89 4.81 7.45 -0.85
C THR A 89 5.84 6.35 -0.59
N LEU A 90 6.25 5.60 -1.61
CA LEU A 90 7.25 4.55 -1.47
C LEU A 90 8.62 5.11 -1.13
N VAL A 91 9.03 6.21 -1.77
CA VAL A 91 10.28 6.90 -1.47
C VAL A 91 10.29 7.36 -0.01
N LEU A 92 9.22 8.02 0.46
CA LEU A 92 9.11 8.43 1.86
C LEU A 92 9.13 7.25 2.82
N TYR A 93 8.39 6.18 2.50
CA TYR A 93 8.32 4.98 3.34
C TYR A 93 9.70 4.32 3.49
N PHE A 94 10.42 4.10 2.40
CA PHE A 94 11.73 3.43 2.46
C PHE A 94 12.81 4.31 3.06
N ILE A 95 12.83 5.61 2.78
CA ILE A 95 13.76 6.55 3.43
C ILE A 95 13.46 6.63 4.93
N GLY A 96 12.19 6.80 5.32
CA GLY A 96 11.79 6.83 6.72
C GLY A 96 12.17 5.54 7.43
N THR A 97 11.87 4.38 6.83
CA THR A 97 12.26 3.09 7.40
C THR A 97 13.78 2.97 7.51
N ALA A 98 14.55 3.42 6.52
CA ALA A 98 16.01 3.36 6.60
C ALA A 98 16.56 4.21 7.75
N ILE A 99 16.05 5.43 7.94
CA ILE A 99 16.50 6.36 8.99
C ILE A 99 16.14 5.84 10.39
N PHE A 100 14.94 5.30 10.57
CA PHE A 100 14.45 4.93 11.90
C PHE A 100 14.79 3.49 12.32
N ASN A 101 15.15 2.62 11.38
CA ASN A 101 15.41 1.21 11.64
C ASN A 101 16.91 0.91 11.85
N GLU A 102 17.78 1.93 11.84
CA GLU A 102 19.23 1.80 12.11
C GLU A 102 19.56 1.76 13.62
N ASN A 103 18.54 1.80 14.50
CA ASN A 103 18.68 1.86 15.96
C ASN A 103 18.02 0.68 16.72
N GLU A 104 17.64 -0.39 16.04
CA GLU A 104 17.22 -1.70 16.64
C GLU A 104 18.15 -2.82 16.14
#